data_AF-A0AAJ7P9B6-F1
#
_entry.id   AF-A0AAJ7P9B6-F1
#
_cell.length_a   1.000
_cell.length_b   1.000
_cell.length_c   1.000
_cell.angle_alpha   90.00
_cell.angle_beta   90.00
_cell.angle_gamma   90.00
#
_symmetry.space_group_name_H-M   'P 1'
#
loop_
_entity.id
_entity.type
_entity.pdbx_description
1 polymer ?
#
loop_
_entity_poly.entity_id
_entity_poly.type
_entity_poly.pdbx_seq_one_letter_code
_entity_poly.pdbx_strand_id
1 'polypeptide(L)'
;MGYDSTLLLLTTQELSDSNKYKSRVITSHVIDILQRKRVEWLRIKRKANRYRTTRSRFNHEKGADVEYIPHHDIKFISFISSISCHPSHTRTASTSRDEPQDKKKVKLLSEINVETVGGRIEGRVISKSPLREWKKADAEGKLFTFNLTDNSGEISCIVSGELAEVLFPTISIGSCYEISGFRPKPSHPQYSTTSHSCEIQLSKITRIKKIEGDFLPKKPQSLIKISEILDIENNKSVDLIAIVYDVMIPQMLACRDGQMREKQNVLLVDDSMRTVSLGLWGESIRTLDGKEGHVINIRAAAVKEYNGKKLLSTSSASILKHCESDLTREEQELADWWDREGHSSEFAALSINK
;
A
#
# COMPACT_ATOMS: atom_id res chain seq x y z
N MET A 1 -4.84 42.92 18.82
CA MET A 1 -4.70 43.84 17.67
C MET A 1 -4.78 42.98 16.42
N GLY A 2 -5.95 42.95 15.80
CA GLY A 2 -6.18 42.17 14.59
C GLY A 2 -5.71 42.91 13.34
N TYR A 3 -5.14 42.15 12.41
CA TYR A 3 -5.05 42.51 11.00
C TYR A 3 -5.36 41.27 10.16
N ASP A 4 -6.58 41.31 9.64
CA ASP A 4 -7.17 40.73 8.44
C ASP A 4 -6.36 39.70 7.60
N SER A 5 -6.87 38.48 7.53
CA SER A 5 -6.38 37.36 6.71
C SER A 5 -6.97 37.33 5.28
N THR A 6 -7.69 38.38 4.87
CA THR A 6 -8.45 38.43 3.61
C THR A 6 -7.67 38.98 2.40
N LEU A 7 -6.43 39.45 2.60
CA LEU A 7 -5.62 40.06 1.52
C LEU A 7 -4.72 39.08 0.74
N LEU A 8 -4.70 37.80 1.08
CA LEU A 8 -3.80 36.79 0.47
C LEU A 8 -4.49 35.83 -0.52
N LEU A 9 -5.81 35.95 -0.71
CA LEU A 9 -6.59 35.06 -1.59
C LEU A 9 -6.99 35.70 -2.93
N LEU A 10 -6.71 36.99 -3.14
CA LEU A 10 -7.18 37.71 -4.35
C LEU A 10 -6.11 37.89 -5.45
N THR A 11 -4.87 37.43 -5.26
CA THR A 11 -3.82 37.61 -6.29
C THR A 11 -3.52 36.37 -7.15
N THR A 12 -4.19 35.25 -6.91
CA THR A 12 -4.01 34.03 -7.72
C THR A 12 -5.11 33.79 -8.74
N GLN A 13 -6.20 34.57 -8.72
CA GLN A 13 -7.37 34.35 -9.58
C GLN A 13 -7.45 35.32 -10.79
N GLU A 14 -6.56 36.30 -10.90
CA GLU A 14 -6.48 37.22 -12.05
C GLU A 14 -5.29 36.96 -12.99
N LEU A 15 -4.61 35.81 -12.88
CA LEU A 15 -3.49 35.45 -13.76
C LEU A 15 -3.78 34.28 -14.72
N SER A 16 -5.04 33.82 -14.84
CA SER A 16 -5.44 32.91 -15.93
C SER A 16 -5.91 33.65 -17.19
N ASP A 17 -6.26 34.93 -17.08
CA ASP A 17 -7.01 35.64 -18.12
C ASP A 17 -6.27 36.88 -18.64
N SER A 18 -5.07 36.71 -19.19
CA SER A 18 -4.66 37.56 -20.32
C SER A 18 -3.50 36.95 -21.11
N ASN A 19 -3.83 36.61 -22.34
CA ASN A 19 -2.94 36.35 -23.45
C ASN A 19 -1.84 37.42 -23.59
N LYS A 20 -0.62 36.99 -23.97
CA LYS A 20 0.40 37.73 -24.75
C LYS A 20 0.76 39.18 -24.33
N TYR A 21 2.07 39.39 -24.12
CA TYR A 21 2.81 40.66 -23.91
C TYR A 21 2.85 41.20 -22.47
N LYS A 22 3.97 40.92 -21.79
CA LYS A 22 4.86 41.91 -21.13
C LYS A 22 5.97 41.18 -20.36
N SER A 23 6.99 40.74 -21.09
CA SER A 23 8.26 40.32 -20.48
C SER A 23 9.08 41.57 -20.10
N ARG A 24 9.85 41.45 -19.01
CA ARG A 24 11.02 42.27 -18.58
C ARG A 24 10.90 43.20 -17.37
N VAL A 25 9.73 43.51 -16.80
CA VAL A 25 9.67 44.37 -15.57
C VAL A 25 9.40 43.58 -14.29
N ILE A 26 8.74 42.41 -14.37
CA ILE A 26 8.34 41.64 -13.18
C ILE A 26 9.49 40.76 -12.63
N THR A 27 10.50 40.45 -13.43
CA THR A 27 11.62 39.59 -13.00
C THR A 27 12.57 40.27 -12.02
N SER A 28 12.81 41.58 -12.15
CA SER A 28 13.74 42.31 -11.25
C SER A 28 13.19 42.40 -9.82
N HIS A 29 11.91 42.75 -9.65
CA HIS A 29 11.33 42.98 -8.33
C HIS A 29 11.20 41.67 -7.53
N VAL A 30 10.86 40.58 -8.20
CA VAL A 30 10.77 39.24 -7.58
C VAL A 30 12.17 38.73 -7.18
N ILE A 31 13.19 38.97 -8.01
CA ILE A 31 14.58 38.61 -7.68
C ILE A 31 15.07 39.40 -6.45
N ASP A 32 14.74 40.69 -6.35
CA ASP A 32 15.16 41.54 -5.24
C ASP A 32 14.52 41.09 -3.91
N ILE A 33 13.24 40.70 -3.93
CA ILE A 33 12.54 40.14 -2.76
C ILE A 33 13.17 38.81 -2.33
N LEU A 34 13.51 37.94 -3.28
CA LEU A 34 14.14 36.65 -2.99
C LEU A 34 15.55 36.81 -2.42
N GLN A 35 16.32 37.79 -2.91
CA GLN A 35 17.64 38.11 -2.37
C GLN A 35 17.56 38.65 -0.93
N ARG A 36 16.59 39.52 -0.62
CA ARG A 36 16.36 40.03 0.73
C ARG A 36 15.99 38.90 1.70
N LYS A 37 15.07 38.01 1.31
CA LYS A 37 14.68 36.84 2.12
C LYS A 37 15.86 35.88 2.36
N ARG A 38 16.75 35.72 1.38
CA ARG A 38 17.97 34.89 1.53
C ARG A 38 18.95 35.47 2.55
N VAL A 39 19.16 36.79 2.55
CA VAL A 39 20.04 37.46 3.52
C VAL A 39 19.47 37.37 4.93
N GLU A 40 18.16 37.52 5.08
CA GLU A 40 17.46 37.38 6.35
C GLU A 40 17.54 35.95 6.90
N TRP A 41 17.35 34.94 6.05
CA TRP A 41 17.55 33.53 6.41
C TRP A 41 18.98 33.23 6.86
N LEU A 42 20.00 33.77 6.17
CA LEU A 42 21.40 33.61 6.58
C LEU A 42 21.69 34.30 7.93
N ARG A 43 21.02 35.42 8.24
CA ARG A 43 21.10 36.06 9.57
C ARG A 43 20.48 35.19 10.66
N ILE A 44 19.29 34.63 10.41
CA ILE A 44 18.62 33.71 11.33
C ILE A 44 19.47 32.45 11.56
N LYS A 45 20.01 31.85 10.50
CA LYS A 45 20.90 30.68 10.59
C LYS A 45 22.18 30.97 11.38
N ARG A 46 22.79 32.15 11.21
CA ARG A 46 23.95 32.58 12.02
C ARG A 46 23.60 32.86 13.49
N LYS A 47 22.36 33.29 13.77
CA LYS A 47 21.86 33.45 15.15
C LYS A 47 21.64 32.09 15.79
N ALA A 48 20.96 31.16 15.11
CA ALA A 48 20.73 29.80 15.55
C ALA A 48 22.03 29.01 15.79
N ASN A 49 23.04 29.16 14.91
CA ASN A 49 24.35 28.52 15.13
C ASN A 49 25.12 29.10 16.31
N ARG A 50 24.96 30.40 16.61
CA ARG A 50 25.52 31.02 17.83
C ARG A 50 24.86 30.49 19.10
N TYR A 51 23.54 30.31 19.10
CA TYR A 51 22.83 29.67 20.22
C TYR A 51 23.22 28.18 20.41
N ARG A 52 23.62 27.49 19.34
CA ARG A 52 24.08 26.09 19.40
C ARG A 52 25.51 25.95 19.96
N THR A 53 26.35 26.97 19.83
CA THR A 53 27.72 26.98 20.37
C THR A 53 27.79 27.42 21.83
N THR A 54 26.87 28.27 22.32
CA THR A 54 26.79 28.65 23.76
C THR A 54 26.12 27.58 24.64
N ARG A 55 25.33 26.66 24.08
CA ARG A 55 24.68 25.57 24.83
C ARG A 55 25.58 24.34 25.08
N SER A 56 26.78 24.32 24.52
CA SER A 56 27.79 23.27 24.80
C SER A 56 28.69 23.59 26.00
N ARG A 57 28.46 24.70 26.73
CA ARG A 57 29.32 25.13 27.85
C ARG A 57 28.65 25.34 29.20
N PHE A 58 27.35 25.06 29.35
CA PHE A 58 26.68 25.11 30.65
C PHE A 58 25.64 24.00 30.73
N ASN A 59 26.02 22.87 31.33
CA ASN A 59 25.09 21.93 31.95
C ASN A 59 25.37 21.98 33.46
N HIS A 60 24.62 22.80 34.18
CA HIS A 60 24.17 22.45 35.51
C HIS A 60 22.96 23.30 35.88
N GLU A 61 21.98 22.60 36.46
CA GLU A 61 20.85 23.10 37.26
C GLU A 61 19.55 23.54 36.56
N LYS A 62 18.53 22.74 36.90
CA LYS A 62 17.12 23.05 37.16
C LYS A 62 16.19 23.31 35.97
N GLY A 63 15.01 22.72 36.12
CA GLY A 63 14.01 22.54 35.07
C GLY A 63 13.08 23.71 34.90
N ALA A 64 12.44 23.74 33.73
CA ALA A 64 11.13 24.32 33.44
C ALA A 64 10.75 23.96 32.00
N ASP A 65 9.53 23.46 31.85
CA ASP A 65 8.55 23.58 30.76
C ASP A 65 9.05 23.69 29.31
N VAL A 66 8.73 22.65 28.52
CA VAL A 66 8.94 22.59 27.07
C VAL A 66 7.68 23.07 26.36
N GLU A 67 7.74 24.27 25.81
CA GLU A 67 6.71 24.84 24.93
C GLU A 67 6.82 24.23 23.52
N TYR A 68 5.68 23.78 23.01
CA TYR A 68 5.48 23.06 21.75
C TYR A 68 5.54 24.01 20.53
N ILE A 69 6.36 23.71 19.51
CA ILE A 69 6.40 24.43 18.23
C ILE A 69 5.90 23.50 17.11
N PRO A 70 4.82 23.84 16.37
CA PRO A 70 4.23 22.96 15.38
C PRO A 70 5.02 22.95 14.06
N HIS A 71 5.17 21.75 13.50
CA HIS A 71 5.76 21.48 12.18
C HIS A 71 4.71 21.67 11.07
N HIS A 72 4.84 22.72 10.27
CA HIS A 72 4.31 22.77 8.90
C HIS A 72 5.34 23.44 7.97
N ASP A 73 5.37 22.98 6.72
CA ASP A 73 6.13 23.50 5.57
C ASP A 73 7.59 23.04 5.36
N ILE A 74 7.75 21.74 5.04
CA ILE A 74 8.92 21.23 4.29
C ILE A 74 8.42 20.45 3.07
N LYS A 75 7.77 21.12 2.11
CA LYS A 75 7.59 20.62 0.73
C LYS A 75 7.47 21.79 -0.26
N PHE A 76 8.49 22.64 -0.32
CA PHE A 76 8.67 23.59 -1.43
C PHE A 76 10.14 24.01 -1.40
N ILE A 77 11.00 23.36 -2.19
CA ILE A 77 12.34 23.78 -2.68
C ILE A 77 13.03 22.51 -3.21
N SER A 78 12.69 22.09 -4.44
CA SER A 78 13.56 21.23 -5.27
C SER A 78 13.62 21.71 -6.72
N PHE A 79 13.15 22.92 -7.03
CA PHE A 79 12.89 23.36 -8.41
C PHE A 79 13.79 24.51 -8.93
N ILE A 80 14.85 24.94 -8.23
CA ILE A 80 15.75 25.98 -8.75
C ILE A 80 17.22 25.63 -8.50
N SER A 81 17.71 24.58 -9.17
CA SER A 81 19.16 24.33 -9.33
C SER A 81 19.58 24.18 -10.80
N SER A 82 18.71 24.51 -11.75
CA SER A 82 18.97 24.31 -13.18
C SER A 82 18.75 25.61 -13.95
N ILE A 83 19.73 26.52 -13.94
CA ILE A 83 20.01 27.51 -15.00
C ILE A 83 21.37 28.15 -14.67
N SER A 84 22.39 27.88 -15.47
CA SER A 84 23.58 28.73 -15.67
C SER A 84 24.46 28.12 -16.77
N CYS A 85 24.53 28.79 -17.93
CA CYS A 85 25.36 28.43 -19.08
C CYS A 85 26.72 29.16 -19.08
N HIS A 86 27.83 28.40 -19.24
CA HIS A 86 29.08 28.62 -20.02
C HIS A 86 30.00 29.85 -19.76
N PRO A 87 31.31 29.89 -20.17
CA PRO A 87 32.13 28.92 -20.93
C PRO A 87 33.59 28.63 -20.40
N SER A 88 34.14 27.50 -20.88
CA SER A 88 35.56 27.12 -21.19
C SER A 88 36.77 27.52 -20.30
N HIS A 89 37.45 26.49 -19.77
CA HIS A 89 38.90 26.28 -19.97
C HIS A 89 39.28 24.81 -19.71
N THR A 90 40.12 24.25 -20.58
CA THR A 90 40.66 22.89 -20.59
C THR A 90 41.62 22.62 -19.43
N ARG A 91 41.48 21.46 -18.77
CA ARG A 91 42.59 20.73 -18.12
C ARG A 91 42.21 19.27 -17.93
N THR A 92 43.09 18.41 -18.43
CA THR A 92 43.05 16.95 -18.36
C THR A 92 43.21 16.45 -16.92
N ALA A 93 42.34 15.53 -16.48
CA ALA A 93 42.60 14.61 -15.37
C ALA A 93 41.65 13.39 -15.44
N SER A 94 42.26 12.23 -15.69
CA SER A 94 41.88 10.86 -15.26
C SER A 94 40.44 10.55 -14.85
N THR A 95 39.79 9.75 -15.71
CA THR A 95 39.00 8.54 -15.36
C THR A 95 38.25 8.51 -14.03
N SER A 96 36.96 8.80 -14.10
CA SER A 96 35.92 7.96 -13.49
C SER A 96 34.77 7.87 -14.49
N ARG A 97 34.71 6.75 -15.21
CA ARG A 97 33.51 6.40 -15.95
C ARG A 97 32.44 6.04 -14.91
N ASP A 98 31.55 6.98 -14.61
CA ASP A 98 30.22 6.61 -14.13
C ASP A 98 29.48 6.01 -15.34
N GLU A 99 29.73 4.72 -15.60
CA GLU A 99 28.89 3.97 -16.52
C GLU A 99 27.49 3.83 -15.90
N PRO A 100 26.40 4.07 -16.66
CA PRO A 100 25.06 3.82 -16.18
C PRO A 100 24.93 2.33 -15.87
N GLN A 101 24.61 1.99 -14.62
CA GLN A 101 24.44 0.60 -14.20
C GLN A 101 23.48 -0.12 -15.15
N ASP A 102 24.05 -1.13 -15.82
CA ASP A 102 23.45 -2.06 -16.75
C ASP A 102 22.05 -2.49 -16.27
N LYS A 103 20.99 -2.00 -16.94
CA LYS A 103 19.60 -2.43 -16.69
C LYS A 103 19.47 -3.87 -17.19
N LYS A 104 19.91 -4.84 -16.40
CA LYS A 104 19.68 -6.27 -16.67
C LYS A 104 18.21 -6.46 -17.06
N LYS A 105 17.99 -7.06 -18.24
CA LYS A 105 16.66 -7.34 -18.81
C LYS A 105 15.79 -8.08 -17.80
N VAL A 106 14.52 -7.68 -17.69
CA VAL A 106 13.51 -8.37 -16.88
C VAL A 106 13.31 -9.77 -17.46
N LYS A 107 13.42 -10.79 -16.61
CA LYS A 107 13.19 -12.20 -16.96
C LYS A 107 11.72 -12.53 -16.77
N LEU A 108 11.20 -13.41 -17.63
CA LEU A 108 9.87 -13.99 -17.46
C LEU A 108 9.89 -14.96 -16.27
N LEU A 109 8.77 -15.05 -15.54
CA LEU A 109 8.68 -15.96 -14.40
C LEU A 109 8.86 -17.43 -14.83
N SER A 110 8.30 -17.84 -15.97
CA SER A 110 8.41 -19.21 -16.48
C SER A 110 9.83 -19.62 -16.91
N GLU A 111 10.72 -18.65 -17.16
CA GLU A 111 12.11 -18.89 -17.54
C GLU A 111 13.03 -19.09 -16.32
N ILE A 112 12.52 -18.87 -15.11
CA ILE A 112 13.31 -19.03 -13.89
C ILE A 112 13.54 -20.51 -13.60
N ASN A 113 14.78 -20.90 -13.40
CA ASN A 113 15.16 -22.25 -12.99
C ASN A 113 16.23 -22.21 -11.88
N VAL A 114 16.58 -23.36 -11.31
CA VAL A 114 17.53 -23.47 -10.19
C VAL A 114 18.93 -22.97 -10.56
N GLU A 115 19.33 -23.14 -11.81
CA GLU A 115 20.64 -22.68 -12.33
C GLU A 115 20.66 -21.17 -12.61
N THR A 116 19.50 -20.52 -12.61
CA THR A 116 19.37 -19.10 -12.88
C THR A 116 19.98 -18.29 -11.73
N VAL A 117 21.21 -17.83 -11.91
CA VAL A 117 21.88 -16.97 -10.93
C VAL A 117 21.37 -15.53 -11.05
N GLY A 118 20.55 -15.13 -10.08
CA GLY A 118 20.05 -13.76 -9.97
C GLY A 118 19.25 -13.27 -11.19
N GLY A 119 19.00 -11.97 -11.20
CA GLY A 119 18.22 -11.32 -12.27
C GLY A 119 17.31 -10.23 -11.72
N ARG A 120 16.39 -9.82 -12.57
CA ARG A 120 15.28 -8.90 -12.28
C ARG A 120 14.02 -9.58 -12.79
N ILE A 121 13.00 -9.66 -11.95
CA ILE A 121 11.66 -10.13 -12.30
C ILE A 121 10.65 -9.07 -11.89
N GLU A 122 9.53 -9.06 -12.58
CA GLU A 122 8.40 -8.20 -12.26
C GLU A 122 7.16 -9.08 -12.16
N GLY A 123 6.31 -8.81 -11.18
CA GLY A 123 5.09 -9.58 -11.01
C GLY A 123 4.07 -8.91 -10.11
N ARG A 124 2.81 -9.28 -10.29
CA ARG A 124 1.69 -8.88 -9.42
C ARG A 124 1.55 -9.90 -8.29
N VAL A 125 1.41 -9.44 -7.06
CA VAL A 125 1.15 -10.33 -5.92
C VAL A 125 -0.29 -10.82 -6.00
N ILE A 126 -0.49 -12.13 -6.10
CA ILE A 126 -1.83 -12.76 -6.17
C ILE A 126 -2.25 -13.40 -4.84
N SER A 127 -1.28 -13.74 -3.99
CA SER A 127 -1.54 -14.27 -2.65
C SER A 127 -0.38 -13.93 -1.72
N LYS A 128 -0.68 -13.81 -0.43
CA LYS A 128 0.28 -13.56 0.64
C LYS A 128 -0.15 -14.36 1.87
N SER A 129 0.75 -15.18 2.41
CA SER A 129 0.49 -15.91 3.64
C SER A 129 0.58 -14.96 4.85
N PRO A 130 -0.10 -15.29 5.97
CA PRO A 130 0.19 -14.64 7.25
C PRO A 130 1.66 -14.79 7.62
N LEU A 131 2.17 -13.85 8.42
CA LEU A 131 3.49 -13.96 9.05
C LEU A 131 3.43 -15.06 10.11
N ARG A 132 4.21 -16.12 9.91
CA ARG A 132 4.27 -17.28 10.80
C ARG A 132 5.61 -17.34 11.51
N GLU A 133 5.57 -17.75 12.76
CA GLU A 133 6.76 -18.14 13.50
C GLU A 133 7.08 -19.60 13.21
N TRP A 134 8.36 -19.91 13.05
CA TRP A 134 8.87 -21.26 12.91
C TRP A 134 10.01 -21.48 13.90
N LYS A 135 10.11 -22.71 14.42
CA LYS A 135 11.17 -23.15 15.30
C LYS A 135 11.71 -24.49 14.84
N LYS A 136 13.01 -24.55 14.65
CA LYS A 136 13.83 -25.77 14.49
C LYS A 136 14.78 -25.86 15.68
N ALA A 137 15.36 -27.04 15.88
CA ALA A 137 16.19 -27.35 17.06
C ALA A 137 17.18 -26.24 17.45
N ASP A 138 17.86 -25.64 16.45
CA ASP A 138 18.90 -24.62 16.68
C ASP A 138 18.54 -23.21 16.17
N ALA A 139 17.33 -23.01 15.64
CA ALA A 139 16.97 -21.74 15.02
C ALA A 139 15.46 -21.48 15.09
N GLU A 140 15.09 -20.25 15.42
CA GLU A 140 13.73 -19.77 15.31
C GLU A 140 13.69 -18.48 14.48
N GLY A 141 12.52 -18.16 13.94
CA GLY A 141 12.34 -16.93 13.21
C GLY A 141 10.94 -16.80 12.64
N LYS A 142 10.72 -15.72 11.90
CA LYS A 142 9.48 -15.49 11.17
C LYS A 142 9.64 -15.79 9.69
N LEU A 143 8.52 -16.11 9.06
CA LEU A 143 8.42 -16.52 7.67
C LEU A 143 7.06 -16.07 7.12
N PHE A 144 7.05 -15.54 5.91
CA PHE A 144 5.84 -15.48 5.10
C PHE A 144 6.18 -15.82 3.65
N THR A 145 5.19 -16.28 2.92
CA THR A 145 5.28 -16.56 1.49
C THR A 145 4.30 -15.69 0.72
N PHE A 146 4.60 -15.40 -0.53
CA PHE A 146 3.68 -14.72 -1.44
C PHE A 146 3.90 -15.21 -2.87
N ASN A 147 2.85 -15.22 -3.68
CA ASN A 147 2.94 -15.64 -5.07
C ASN A 147 2.94 -14.43 -5.99
N LEU A 148 3.84 -14.42 -6.97
CA LEU A 148 3.88 -13.45 -8.06
C LEU A 148 3.34 -14.07 -9.34
N THR A 149 2.68 -13.25 -10.15
CA THR A 149 2.26 -13.61 -11.51
C THR A 149 2.73 -12.59 -12.53
N ASP A 150 3.09 -13.06 -13.71
CA ASP A 150 3.32 -12.28 -14.93
C ASP A 150 2.59 -12.95 -16.12
N ASN A 151 2.78 -12.43 -17.33
CA ASN A 151 2.14 -12.99 -18.53
C ASN A 151 2.64 -14.40 -18.92
N SER A 152 3.67 -14.91 -18.25
CA SER A 152 4.30 -16.21 -18.52
C SER A 152 3.93 -17.29 -17.51
N GLY A 153 3.61 -16.92 -16.27
CA GLY A 153 3.25 -17.88 -15.23
C GLY A 153 3.19 -17.29 -13.82
N GLU A 154 3.30 -18.17 -12.83
CA GLU A 154 3.31 -17.84 -11.40
C GLU A 154 4.56 -18.40 -10.73
N ILE A 155 5.06 -17.71 -9.70
CA ILE A 155 6.17 -18.22 -8.87
C ILE A 155 5.97 -17.87 -7.39
N SER A 156 6.31 -18.81 -6.51
CA SER A 156 6.26 -18.59 -5.06
C SER A 156 7.54 -17.90 -4.58
N CYS A 157 7.39 -16.91 -3.71
CA CYS A 157 8.46 -16.18 -3.04
C CYS A 157 8.42 -16.43 -1.53
N ILE A 158 9.59 -16.68 -0.93
CA ILE A 158 9.77 -17.01 0.48
C ILE A 158 10.63 -15.94 1.14
N VAL A 159 10.12 -15.35 2.22
CA VAL A 159 10.85 -14.38 3.04
C VAL A 159 10.95 -14.90 4.46
N SER A 160 12.17 -15.00 5.01
CA SER A 160 12.40 -15.50 6.36
C SER A 160 13.36 -14.62 7.17
N GLY A 161 13.32 -14.80 8.50
CA GLY A 161 14.16 -14.07 9.45
C GLY A 161 13.78 -12.60 9.59
N GLU A 162 14.76 -11.74 9.87
CA GLU A 162 14.58 -10.28 10.03
C GLU A 162 13.90 -9.64 8.81
N LEU A 163 14.22 -10.12 7.60
CA LEU A 163 13.67 -9.58 6.36
C LEU A 163 12.16 -9.82 6.26
N ALA A 164 11.64 -10.88 6.89
CA ALA A 164 10.22 -11.18 6.90
C ALA A 164 9.44 -10.05 7.57
N GLU A 165 9.89 -9.58 8.74
CA GLU A 165 9.21 -8.50 9.46
C GLU A 165 9.26 -7.17 8.71
N VAL A 166 10.39 -6.87 8.05
CA VAL A 166 10.58 -5.62 7.29
C VAL A 166 9.73 -5.60 6.02
N LEU A 167 9.69 -6.71 5.27
CA LEU A 167 9.00 -6.75 3.99
C LEU A 167 7.51 -7.05 4.11
N PHE A 168 7.07 -7.69 5.19
CA PHE A 168 5.67 -8.05 5.38
C PHE A 168 4.69 -6.86 5.19
N PRO A 169 4.89 -5.68 5.82
CA PRO A 169 3.99 -4.54 5.58
C PRO A 169 4.17 -3.90 4.19
N THR A 170 5.33 -4.11 3.54
CA THR A 170 5.62 -3.54 2.21
C THR A 170 4.94 -4.32 1.09
N ILE A 171 4.77 -5.63 1.26
CA ILE A 171 4.17 -6.52 0.26
C ILE A 171 2.65 -6.55 0.45
N SER A 172 1.94 -6.05 -0.55
CA SER A 172 0.47 -6.01 -0.60
C SER A 172 -0.07 -6.80 -1.80
N ILE A 173 -1.13 -7.59 -1.57
CA ILE A 173 -1.84 -8.34 -2.61
C ILE A 173 -2.42 -7.35 -3.64
N GLY A 174 -2.39 -7.72 -4.92
CA GLY A 174 -2.86 -6.92 -6.05
C GLY A 174 -1.85 -5.87 -6.55
N SER A 175 -0.85 -5.52 -5.75
CA SER A 175 0.24 -4.60 -6.14
C SER A 175 1.32 -5.31 -6.97
N CYS A 176 1.99 -4.53 -7.82
CA CYS A 176 3.09 -5.01 -8.65
C CYS A 176 4.44 -4.67 -8.02
N TYR A 177 5.39 -5.60 -8.12
CA TYR A 177 6.74 -5.41 -7.59
C TYR A 177 7.79 -5.86 -8.60
N GLU A 178 8.88 -5.12 -8.65
CA GLU A 178 10.15 -5.53 -9.23
C GLU A 178 11.01 -6.14 -8.13
N ILE A 179 11.51 -7.36 -8.35
CA ILE A 179 12.41 -8.06 -7.43
C ILE A 179 13.73 -8.36 -8.15
N SER A 180 14.85 -8.02 -7.50
CA SER A 180 16.19 -8.32 -8.00
C SER A 180 17.11 -8.83 -6.89
N GLY A 181 18.18 -9.54 -7.27
CA GLY A 181 19.15 -10.06 -6.30
C GLY A 181 18.60 -11.22 -5.48
N PHE A 182 18.10 -12.25 -6.15
CA PHE A 182 17.48 -13.43 -5.53
C PHE A 182 18.16 -14.73 -5.99
N ARG A 183 17.87 -15.83 -5.30
CA ARG A 183 18.30 -17.18 -5.69
C ARG A 183 17.09 -18.12 -5.77
N PRO A 184 16.83 -18.71 -6.95
CA PRO A 184 15.83 -19.77 -7.07
C PRO A 184 16.27 -21.03 -6.30
N LYS A 185 15.30 -21.76 -5.78
CA LYS A 185 15.45 -23.07 -5.16
C LYS A 185 14.44 -24.03 -5.77
N PRO A 186 14.70 -25.34 -5.78
CA PRO A 186 13.70 -26.33 -6.14
C PRO A 186 12.46 -26.15 -5.27
N SER A 187 11.28 -26.12 -5.91
CA SER A 187 10.01 -26.09 -5.19
C SER A 187 9.85 -27.34 -4.33
N HIS A 188 9.16 -27.22 -3.20
CA HIS A 188 8.77 -28.37 -2.38
C HIS A 188 7.31 -28.70 -2.68
N PRO A 189 7.02 -29.77 -3.46
CA PRO A 189 5.67 -30.04 -3.96
C PRO A 189 4.62 -30.20 -2.85
N GLN A 190 5.03 -30.61 -1.65
CA GLN A 190 4.15 -30.75 -0.48
C GLN A 190 3.64 -29.42 0.07
N TYR A 191 4.34 -28.30 -0.19
CA TYR A 191 4.03 -26.98 0.36
C TYR A 191 3.83 -25.91 -0.71
N SER A 192 4.13 -26.21 -1.97
CA SER A 192 3.96 -25.28 -3.08
C SER A 192 2.50 -25.00 -3.35
N THR A 193 2.17 -23.72 -3.49
CA THR A 193 0.85 -23.26 -3.94
C THR A 193 0.83 -22.95 -5.44
N THR A 194 1.96 -23.11 -6.14
CA THR A 194 2.10 -22.87 -7.57
C THR A 194 2.56 -24.14 -8.28
N SER A 195 2.27 -24.26 -9.58
CA SER A 195 2.75 -25.37 -10.42
C SER A 195 4.21 -25.21 -10.86
N HIS A 196 4.88 -24.15 -10.43
CA HIS A 196 6.24 -23.84 -10.82
C HIS A 196 7.23 -24.84 -10.18
N SER A 197 8.25 -25.25 -10.94
CA SER A 197 9.30 -26.17 -10.47
C SER A 197 10.24 -25.56 -9.43
N CYS A 198 10.14 -24.25 -9.20
CA CYS A 198 11.09 -23.45 -8.44
C CYS A 198 10.36 -22.45 -7.55
N GLU A 199 11.02 -22.05 -6.48
CA GLU A 199 10.60 -20.99 -5.57
C GLU A 199 11.76 -20.01 -5.39
N ILE A 200 11.45 -18.75 -5.11
CA ILE A 200 12.45 -17.71 -4.89
C ILE A 200 12.60 -17.48 -3.39
N GLN A 201 13.81 -17.72 -2.85
CA GLN A 201 14.11 -17.30 -1.49
C GLN A 201 14.75 -15.91 -1.50
N LEU A 202 14.12 -14.98 -0.80
CA LEU A 202 14.61 -13.63 -0.61
C LEU A 202 15.68 -13.61 0.47
N SER A 203 16.68 -12.75 0.28
CA SER A 203 17.85 -12.66 1.16
C SER A 203 18.25 -11.20 1.38
N LYS A 204 19.27 -10.95 2.20
CA LYS A 204 19.74 -9.59 2.52
C LYS A 204 20.21 -8.79 1.30
N ILE A 205 20.57 -9.46 0.19
CA ILE A 205 20.95 -8.80 -1.07
C ILE A 205 19.75 -8.48 -1.97
N THR A 206 18.57 -8.99 -1.65
CA THR A 206 17.37 -8.82 -2.46
C THR A 206 16.86 -7.39 -2.35
N ARG A 207 16.57 -6.78 -3.50
CA ARG A 207 15.95 -5.47 -3.60
C ARG A 207 14.53 -5.66 -4.15
N ILE A 208 13.57 -5.08 -3.45
CA ILE A 208 12.17 -5.04 -3.87
C ILE A 208 11.77 -3.58 -4.08
N LYS A 209 11.11 -3.31 -5.19
CA LYS A 209 10.55 -2.00 -5.49
C LYS A 209 9.11 -2.16 -5.95
N LYS A 210 8.17 -1.44 -5.32
CA LYS A 210 6.79 -1.34 -5.84
C LYS A 210 6.82 -0.60 -7.17
N ILE A 211 6.13 -1.14 -8.17
CA ILE A 211 6.02 -0.55 -9.51
C ILE A 211 4.55 -0.26 -9.81
N GLU A 212 4.33 0.83 -10.52
CA GLU A 212 3.00 1.19 -11.03
C GLU A 212 2.86 0.64 -12.44
N GLY A 213 1.68 0.11 -12.77
CA GLY A 213 1.38 -0.31 -14.12
C GLY A 213 0.36 -1.44 -14.24
N ASP A 214 -0.30 -1.43 -15.39
CA ASP A 214 -1.36 -2.36 -15.77
C ASP A 214 -0.89 -3.42 -16.78
N PHE A 215 0.40 -3.46 -17.07
CA PHE A 215 1.01 -4.39 -18.04
C PHE A 215 1.16 -5.83 -17.51
N LEU A 216 1.02 -6.02 -16.20
CA LEU A 216 1.00 -7.34 -15.55
C LEU A 216 -0.43 -7.82 -15.39
N PRO A 217 -0.67 -9.14 -15.57
CA PRO A 217 -2.02 -9.68 -15.66
C PRO A 217 -2.83 -9.33 -14.42
N LYS A 218 -4.06 -8.88 -14.65
CA LYS A 218 -5.08 -8.67 -13.63
C LYS A 218 -6.07 -9.81 -13.77
N LYS A 219 -6.41 -10.46 -12.66
CA LYS A 219 -7.59 -11.33 -12.64
C LYS A 219 -8.81 -10.43 -12.86
N PRO A 220 -9.63 -10.67 -13.91
CA PRO A 220 -10.88 -9.95 -14.07
C PRO A 220 -11.76 -10.22 -12.86
N GLN A 221 -12.47 -9.20 -12.41
CA GLN A 221 -13.38 -9.32 -11.29
C GLN A 221 -14.75 -9.73 -11.81
N SER A 222 -15.30 -10.82 -11.26
CA SER A 222 -16.65 -11.30 -11.59
C SER A 222 -17.54 -11.10 -10.38
N LEU A 223 -18.23 -9.97 -10.34
CA LEU A 223 -19.11 -9.60 -9.23
C LEU A 223 -20.35 -10.49 -9.19
N ILE A 224 -20.67 -10.99 -8.01
CA ILE A 224 -21.97 -11.62 -7.70
C ILE A 224 -22.69 -10.81 -6.62
N LYS A 225 -24.02 -10.89 -6.59
CA LYS A 225 -24.82 -10.39 -5.47
C LYS A 225 -24.77 -11.32 -4.27
N ILE A 226 -25.08 -10.80 -3.10
CA ILE A 226 -25.14 -11.57 -1.85
C ILE A 226 -26.15 -12.71 -1.97
N SER A 227 -27.30 -12.50 -2.62
CA SER A 227 -28.31 -13.52 -2.86
C SER A 227 -27.79 -14.75 -3.62
N GLU A 228 -26.86 -14.56 -4.56
CA GLU A 228 -26.32 -15.63 -5.41
C GLU A 228 -25.37 -16.56 -4.66
N ILE A 229 -24.88 -16.17 -3.47
CA ILE A 229 -23.97 -16.98 -2.66
C ILE A 229 -24.59 -18.34 -2.31
N LEU A 230 -25.93 -18.44 -2.19
CA LEU A 230 -26.64 -19.69 -1.88
C LEU A 230 -26.38 -20.82 -2.87
N ASP A 231 -26.09 -20.49 -4.13
CA ASP A 231 -25.86 -21.48 -5.18
C ASP A 231 -24.37 -21.80 -5.37
N ILE A 232 -23.49 -21.09 -4.66
CA ILE A 232 -22.04 -21.27 -4.76
C ILE A 232 -21.57 -22.39 -3.84
N GLU A 233 -20.85 -23.35 -4.39
CA GLU A 233 -20.27 -24.47 -3.64
C GLU A 233 -19.32 -24.00 -2.52
N ASN A 234 -19.30 -24.76 -1.43
CA ASN A 234 -18.39 -24.55 -0.30
C ASN A 234 -16.92 -24.56 -0.76
N ASN A 235 -16.12 -23.64 -0.22
CA ASN A 235 -14.72 -23.37 -0.53
C ASN A 235 -14.43 -22.72 -1.90
N LYS A 236 -15.45 -22.41 -2.72
CA LYS A 236 -15.22 -21.55 -3.89
C LYS A 236 -14.94 -20.10 -3.47
N SER A 237 -14.14 -19.41 -4.26
CA SER A 237 -13.84 -17.99 -4.06
C SER A 237 -14.74 -17.14 -4.94
N VAL A 238 -15.29 -16.07 -4.38
CA VAL A 238 -16.20 -15.14 -5.05
C VAL A 238 -15.70 -13.70 -4.91
N ASP A 239 -16.10 -12.86 -5.86
CA ASP A 239 -15.90 -11.42 -5.81
C ASP A 239 -17.27 -10.74 -5.65
N LEU A 240 -17.37 -9.74 -4.79
CA LEU A 240 -18.61 -8.99 -4.56
C LEU A 240 -18.31 -7.57 -4.11
N ILE A 241 -19.31 -6.70 -4.23
CA ILE A 241 -19.33 -5.38 -3.60
C ILE A 241 -20.50 -5.39 -2.62
N ALA A 242 -20.30 -4.84 -1.43
CA ALA A 242 -21.32 -4.79 -0.40
C ALA A 242 -21.19 -3.52 0.44
N ILE A 243 -22.23 -3.17 1.18
CA ILE A 243 -22.18 -2.19 2.26
C ILE A 243 -21.77 -2.90 3.55
N VAL A 244 -20.84 -2.31 4.30
CA VAL A 244 -20.53 -2.72 5.67
C VAL A 244 -21.68 -2.29 6.56
N TYR A 245 -22.45 -3.24 7.09
CA TYR A 245 -23.63 -2.96 7.91
C TYR A 245 -23.29 -2.89 9.41
N ASP A 246 -22.50 -3.85 9.88
CA ASP A 246 -22.08 -3.92 11.29
C ASP A 246 -20.71 -4.61 11.40
N VAL A 247 -19.89 -4.13 12.32
CA VAL A 247 -18.52 -4.63 12.55
C VAL A 247 -18.43 -5.14 13.99
N MET A 248 -18.38 -6.45 14.14
CA MET A 248 -18.30 -7.06 15.47
C MET A 248 -16.90 -6.89 16.07
N ILE A 249 -16.81 -6.96 17.39
CA ILE A 249 -15.54 -7.00 18.11
C ILE A 249 -14.81 -8.32 17.77
N PRO A 250 -13.49 -8.31 17.52
CA PRO A 250 -12.71 -9.53 17.34
C PRO A 250 -12.81 -10.49 18.54
N GLN A 251 -12.89 -11.79 18.26
CA GLN A 251 -13.01 -12.85 19.26
C GLN A 251 -12.00 -13.97 19.01
N MET A 252 -11.50 -14.58 20.09
CA MET A 252 -10.67 -15.78 20.00
C MET A 252 -11.55 -17.01 19.75
N LEU A 253 -11.25 -17.76 18.70
CA LEU A 253 -11.94 -18.99 18.33
C LEU A 253 -10.98 -20.18 18.33
N ALA A 254 -11.43 -21.28 18.94
CA ALA A 254 -10.77 -22.56 18.82
C ALA A 254 -10.97 -23.11 17.40
N CYS A 255 -9.89 -23.24 16.66
CA CYS A 255 -9.89 -23.86 15.34
C CYS A 255 -9.88 -25.39 15.45
N ARG A 256 -10.20 -26.08 14.35
CA ARG A 256 -10.25 -27.56 14.30
C ARG A 256 -8.92 -28.24 14.63
N ASP A 257 -7.81 -27.52 14.48
CA ASP A 257 -6.46 -27.95 14.81
C ASP A 257 -6.09 -27.68 16.29
N GLY A 258 -7.06 -27.26 17.11
CA GLY A 258 -6.86 -26.93 18.52
C GLY A 258 -6.19 -25.59 18.77
N GLN A 259 -5.79 -24.86 17.72
CA GLN A 259 -5.17 -23.55 17.87
C GLN A 259 -6.24 -22.47 18.07
N MET A 260 -6.00 -21.59 19.03
CA MET A 260 -6.81 -20.38 19.21
C MET A 260 -6.39 -19.34 18.18
N ARG A 261 -7.34 -18.86 17.38
CA ARG A 261 -7.12 -17.79 16.39
C ARG A 261 -8.15 -16.70 16.58
N GLU A 262 -7.72 -15.46 16.44
CA GLU A 262 -8.61 -14.32 16.44
C GLU A 262 -9.42 -14.28 15.13
N LYS A 263 -10.71 -14.00 15.25
CA LYS A 263 -11.64 -13.81 14.13
C LYS A 263 -12.49 -12.58 14.42
N GLN A 264 -12.69 -11.75 13.41
CA GLN A 264 -13.68 -10.68 13.46
C GLN A 264 -14.78 -10.96 12.45
N ASN A 265 -16.04 -10.79 12.83
CA ASN A 265 -17.16 -10.94 11.89
C ASN A 265 -17.65 -9.55 11.47
N VAL A 266 -17.87 -9.38 10.18
CA VAL A 266 -18.49 -8.18 9.61
C VAL A 266 -19.77 -8.59 8.91
N LEU A 267 -20.87 -7.90 9.20
CA LEU A 267 -22.14 -8.09 8.53
C LEU A 267 -22.17 -7.20 7.28
N LEU A 268 -22.44 -7.81 6.14
CA LEU A 268 -22.49 -7.16 4.84
C LEU A 268 -23.89 -7.23 4.27
N VAL A 269 -24.29 -6.17 3.56
CA VAL A 269 -25.59 -6.08 2.86
C VAL A 269 -25.42 -5.53 1.45
N ASP A 270 -26.41 -5.77 0.60
CA ASP A 270 -26.50 -5.21 -0.75
C ASP A 270 -27.97 -4.97 -1.14
N ASP A 271 -28.16 -4.48 -2.37
CA ASP A 271 -29.46 -4.24 -3.01
C ASP A 271 -30.28 -5.52 -3.28
N SER A 272 -29.76 -6.72 -2.99
CA SER A 272 -30.54 -7.96 -2.99
C SER A 272 -31.37 -8.15 -1.70
N MET A 273 -31.28 -7.20 -0.77
CA MET A 273 -31.97 -7.22 0.53
C MET A 273 -31.57 -8.43 1.41
N ARG A 274 -30.32 -8.90 1.23
CA ARG A 274 -29.76 -10.03 1.98
C ARG A 274 -28.58 -9.61 2.82
N THR A 275 -28.41 -10.29 3.96
CA THR A 275 -27.20 -10.15 4.79
C THR A 275 -26.29 -11.37 4.66
N VAL A 276 -24.97 -11.14 4.60
CA VAL A 276 -23.95 -12.20 4.75
C VAL A 276 -22.91 -11.81 5.80
N SER A 277 -22.45 -12.77 6.59
CA SER A 277 -21.34 -12.55 7.52
C SER A 277 -20.01 -12.88 6.84
N LEU A 278 -19.09 -11.92 6.84
CA LEU A 278 -17.70 -12.05 6.44
C LEU A 278 -16.80 -12.25 7.67
N GLY A 279 -16.13 -13.39 7.73
CA GLY A 279 -15.08 -13.65 8.71
C GLY A 279 -13.72 -13.08 8.26
N LEU A 280 -13.22 -12.10 8.99
CA LEU A 280 -11.88 -11.55 8.85
C LEU A 280 -10.90 -12.31 9.74
N TRP A 281 -9.73 -12.62 9.16
CA TRP A 281 -8.65 -13.36 9.81
C TRP A 281 -7.30 -12.67 9.59
N GLY A 282 -6.37 -12.85 10.52
CA GLY A 282 -4.99 -12.38 10.37
C GLY A 282 -4.91 -10.87 10.12
N GLU A 283 -4.17 -10.46 9.08
CA GLU A 283 -4.01 -9.04 8.72
C GLU A 283 -5.31 -8.33 8.34
N SER A 284 -6.38 -9.07 8.02
CA SER A 284 -7.68 -8.47 7.67
C SER A 284 -8.46 -8.02 8.90
N ILE A 285 -8.10 -8.46 10.11
CA ILE A 285 -8.77 -8.05 11.35
C ILE A 285 -8.59 -6.55 11.54
N ARG A 286 -9.65 -5.86 11.96
CA ARG A 286 -9.78 -4.41 12.16
C ARG A 286 -9.64 -3.54 10.91
N THR A 287 -9.50 -4.14 9.73
CA THR A 287 -9.41 -3.38 8.48
C THR A 287 -10.69 -2.64 8.12
N LEU A 288 -11.82 -3.06 8.69
CA LEU A 288 -13.15 -2.49 8.44
C LEU A 288 -13.72 -1.77 9.66
N ASP A 289 -12.95 -1.59 10.74
CA ASP A 289 -13.40 -0.86 11.93
C ASP A 289 -13.76 0.58 11.54
N GLY A 290 -14.97 1.04 11.92
CA GLY A 290 -15.45 2.39 11.62
C GLY A 290 -15.84 2.61 10.16
N LYS A 291 -16.08 1.54 9.39
CA LYS A 291 -16.46 1.60 7.97
C LYS A 291 -17.95 1.30 7.74
N GLU A 292 -18.76 1.28 8.78
CA GLU A 292 -20.21 1.09 8.70
C GLU A 292 -20.87 2.12 7.77
N GLY A 293 -21.81 1.67 6.95
CA GLY A 293 -22.47 2.48 5.93
C GLY A 293 -21.66 2.72 4.66
N HIS A 294 -20.41 2.25 4.57
CA HIS A 294 -19.59 2.41 3.38
C HIS A 294 -19.53 1.17 2.49
N VAL A 295 -19.30 1.42 1.20
CA VAL A 295 -19.08 0.38 0.19
C VAL A 295 -17.69 -0.24 0.35
N ILE A 296 -17.65 -1.57 0.36
CA ILE A 296 -16.44 -2.38 0.29
C ILE A 296 -16.45 -3.25 -0.96
N ASN A 297 -15.33 -3.25 -1.67
CA ASN A 297 -15.06 -4.18 -2.76
C ASN A 297 -14.21 -5.35 -2.25
N ILE A 298 -14.76 -6.55 -2.37
CA ILE A 298 -14.19 -7.79 -1.85
C ILE A 298 -13.84 -8.68 -3.04
N ARG A 299 -12.56 -9.08 -3.12
CA ARG A 299 -12.09 -10.07 -4.10
C ARG A 299 -11.63 -11.34 -3.40
N ALA A 300 -11.89 -12.47 -4.05
CA ALA A 300 -11.52 -13.81 -3.63
C ALA A 300 -11.91 -14.12 -2.17
N ALA A 301 -13.12 -13.76 -1.76
CA ALA A 301 -13.68 -14.22 -0.49
C ALA A 301 -14.10 -15.68 -0.62
N ALA A 302 -13.70 -16.52 0.34
CA ALA A 302 -14.05 -17.93 0.33
C ALA A 302 -15.47 -18.13 0.89
N VAL A 303 -16.33 -18.80 0.12
CA VAL A 303 -17.64 -19.26 0.60
C VAL A 303 -17.41 -20.42 1.57
N LYS A 304 -18.03 -20.32 2.74
CA LYS A 304 -17.97 -21.32 3.81
C LYS A 304 -19.37 -21.71 4.24
N GLU A 305 -19.57 -23.00 4.47
CA GLU A 305 -20.79 -23.51 5.09
C GLU A 305 -20.56 -23.84 6.56
N TYR A 306 -21.38 -23.26 7.43
CA TYR A 306 -21.36 -23.55 8.85
C TYR A 306 -22.78 -23.57 9.41
N ASN A 307 -23.13 -24.67 10.06
CA ASN A 307 -24.44 -24.85 10.69
C ASN A 307 -25.64 -24.56 9.76
N GLY A 308 -25.56 -25.03 8.51
CA GLY A 308 -26.62 -24.81 7.51
C GLY A 308 -26.75 -23.37 7.00
N LYS A 309 -25.76 -22.51 7.26
CA LYS A 309 -25.67 -21.16 6.70
C LYS A 309 -24.45 -21.03 5.81
N LYS A 310 -24.56 -20.20 4.78
CA LYS A 310 -23.40 -19.75 4.02
C LYS A 310 -22.84 -18.47 4.61
N LEU A 311 -21.52 -18.41 4.64
CA LEU A 311 -20.71 -17.34 5.19
C LEU A 311 -19.60 -17.02 4.19
N LEU A 312 -19.04 -15.83 4.30
CA LEU A 312 -17.81 -15.47 3.62
C LEU A 312 -16.65 -15.52 4.61
N SER A 313 -15.44 -15.78 4.11
CA SER A 313 -14.22 -15.76 4.91
C SER A 313 -13.08 -15.21 4.08
N THR A 314 -12.24 -14.37 4.69
CA THR A 314 -10.98 -13.98 4.05
C THR A 314 -10.03 -15.18 3.96
N SER A 315 -9.17 -15.13 2.95
CA SER A 315 -8.11 -16.08 2.63
C SER A 315 -6.81 -15.33 2.33
N SER A 316 -5.72 -16.05 2.10
CA SER A 316 -4.42 -15.47 1.70
C SER A 316 -4.43 -14.78 0.33
N ALA A 317 -5.48 -14.97 -0.47
CA ALA A 317 -5.66 -14.31 -1.76
C ALA A 317 -6.72 -13.19 -1.70
N SER A 318 -7.42 -13.04 -0.56
CA SER A 318 -8.51 -12.08 -0.46
C SER A 318 -7.98 -10.65 -0.46
N ILE A 319 -8.67 -9.78 -1.18
CA ILE A 319 -8.39 -8.34 -1.20
C ILE A 319 -9.65 -7.64 -0.70
N LEU A 320 -9.48 -6.81 0.32
CA LEU A 320 -10.51 -5.92 0.83
C LEU A 320 -10.12 -4.50 0.41
N LYS A 321 -10.88 -3.90 -0.50
CA LYS A 321 -10.69 -2.53 -0.92
C LYS A 321 -11.85 -1.70 -0.38
N HIS A 322 -11.55 -0.89 0.63
CA HIS A 322 -12.42 0.19 1.06
C HIS A 322 -12.22 1.37 0.10
N CYS A 323 -13.31 1.84 -0.53
CA CYS A 323 -13.25 2.92 -1.51
C CYS A 323 -13.85 4.19 -0.92
N GLU A 324 -13.01 5.18 -0.58
CA GLU A 324 -13.47 6.52 -0.19
C GLU A 324 -13.47 7.50 -1.37
N SER A 325 -12.71 7.18 -2.43
CA SER A 325 -12.60 7.97 -3.66
C SER A 325 -12.44 7.04 -4.87
N ASP A 326 -12.78 7.53 -6.06
CA ASP A 326 -12.65 6.80 -7.34
C ASP A 326 -13.40 5.47 -7.37
N LEU A 327 -14.69 5.51 -7.00
CA LEU A 327 -15.60 4.37 -7.05
C LEU A 327 -15.77 3.89 -8.50
N THR A 328 -15.79 2.57 -8.70
CA THR A 328 -16.28 2.02 -9.97
C THR A 328 -17.77 2.31 -10.11
N ARG A 329 -18.31 2.13 -11.32
CA ARG A 329 -19.73 2.34 -11.57
C ARG A 329 -20.60 1.50 -10.62
N GLU A 330 -20.26 0.22 -10.45
CA GLU A 330 -20.99 -0.71 -9.59
C GLU A 330 -20.87 -0.34 -8.11
N GLU A 331 -19.71 0.17 -7.68
CA GLU A 331 -19.50 0.66 -6.32
C GLU A 331 -20.34 1.93 -6.06
N GLN A 332 -20.41 2.85 -7.02
CA GLN A 332 -21.22 4.06 -6.94
C GLN A 332 -22.72 3.75 -6.92
N GLU A 333 -23.18 2.85 -7.80
CA GLU A 333 -24.60 2.45 -7.85
C GLU A 333 -25.06 1.86 -6.51
N LEU A 334 -24.22 1.08 -5.83
CA LEU A 334 -24.54 0.54 -4.51
C LEU A 334 -24.52 1.61 -3.42
N ALA A 335 -23.57 2.55 -3.45
CA ALA A 335 -23.53 3.68 -2.52
C ALA A 335 -24.80 4.54 -2.64
N ASP A 336 -25.20 4.87 -3.88
CA ASP A 336 -26.39 5.69 -4.15
C ASP A 336 -27.67 4.98 -3.67
N TRP A 337 -27.77 3.67 -3.85
CA TRP A 337 -28.88 2.87 -3.33
C TRP A 337 -28.93 2.90 -1.79
N TRP A 338 -27.78 2.77 -1.13
CA TRP A 338 -27.70 2.81 0.33
C TRP A 338 -28.18 4.16 0.88
N ASP A 339 -27.71 5.26 0.31
CA ASP A 339 -28.07 6.62 0.70
C ASP A 339 -29.55 6.92 0.47
N ARG A 340 -30.14 6.39 -0.62
CA ARG A 340 -31.55 6.63 -0.95
C ARG A 340 -32.52 5.86 -0.07
N GLU A 341 -32.29 4.57 0.14
CA GLU A 341 -33.27 3.69 0.79
C GLU A 341 -32.65 2.53 1.60
N GLY A 342 -31.47 2.03 1.21
CA GLY A 342 -30.86 0.86 1.83
C GLY A 342 -30.62 1.02 3.33
N HIS A 343 -30.16 2.19 3.79
CA HIS A 343 -29.92 2.48 5.22
C HIS A 343 -31.15 2.34 6.13
N SER A 344 -32.36 2.40 5.55
CA SER A 344 -33.64 2.29 6.28
C SER A 344 -34.37 0.97 6.01
N SER A 345 -33.77 0.07 5.22
CA SER A 345 -34.39 -1.18 4.78
C SER A 345 -34.19 -2.31 5.79
N GLU A 346 -35.07 -3.32 5.73
CA GLU A 346 -34.90 -4.57 6.46
C GLU A 346 -34.21 -5.62 5.60
N PHE A 347 -33.26 -6.36 6.19
CA PHE A 347 -32.46 -7.34 5.48
C PHE A 347 -32.69 -8.75 6.02
N ALA A 348 -32.85 -9.71 5.11
CA ALA A 348 -33.01 -11.12 5.47
C ALA A 348 -31.66 -11.86 5.44
N ALA A 349 -31.39 -12.68 6.45
CA ALA A 349 -30.19 -13.51 6.47
C ALA A 349 -30.18 -14.54 5.33
N LEU A 350 -28.99 -14.84 4.80
CA LEU A 350 -28.78 -15.99 3.93
C LEU A 350 -29.02 -17.30 4.69
N SER A 351 -30.08 -18.01 4.34
CA SER A 351 -30.41 -19.32 4.87
C SER A 351 -30.51 -20.35 3.75
N ILE A 352 -29.89 -21.51 3.94
CA ILE A 352 -30.10 -22.67 3.07
C ILE A 352 -31.47 -23.24 3.44
N ASN A 353 -32.45 -23.15 2.53
CA ASN A 353 -33.70 -23.86 2.70
C ASN A 353 -33.39 -25.36 2.61
N LYS A 354 -33.67 -26.10 3.70
CA LYS A 354 -33.51 -27.57 3.75
C LYS A 354 -34.71 -28.27 3.13
#